data_AF-A0A7G8Q2W7-F1
#
_entry.id   AF-A0A7G8Q2W7-F1
#
_cell.length_a   1.000
_cell.length_b   1.000
_cell.length_c   1.000
_cell.angle_alpha   90.00
_cell.angle_beta   90.00
_cell.angle_gamma   90.00
#
_symmetry.space_group_name_H-M   'P 1'
#
loop_
_entity.id
_entity.type
_entity.pdbx_description
1 polymer ?
#
loop_
_entity_poly.entity_id
_entity_poly.type
_entity_poly.pdbx_seq_one_letter_code
_entity_poly.pdbx_strand_id
1 'polypeptide(L)'
;MTGAGAVHQEFEALLREHAGLLSRIAASYEADPALRDDLLQDMAFALWRALPTWRGEAPLRAFIARVAHNRGATHVIGEVRRPPGESLSGDWMASCAGPEGHAEQEQRRVRLQDAVRRLPVSLRQAVTLALEGFSHAEIAETLGISANSVGVRLHRAKAALHTVLGEGA
;
A
#
# COMPACT_ATOMS: atom_id res chain seq x y z
N MET A 1 6.64 37.80 0.72
CA MET A 1 6.38 36.76 1.74
C MET A 1 5.34 35.76 1.23
N THR A 2 5.60 35.05 0.12
CA THR A 2 4.57 34.27 -0.61
C THR A 2 5.05 32.91 -1.13
N GLY A 3 6.27 32.46 -0.79
CA GLY A 3 6.81 31.18 -1.27
C GLY A 3 6.36 29.96 -0.46
N ALA A 4 6.42 30.02 0.87
CA ALA A 4 6.13 28.86 1.72
C ALA A 4 4.66 28.44 1.73
N GLY A 5 3.73 29.40 1.64
CA GLY A 5 2.29 29.12 1.59
C GLY A 5 1.84 28.45 0.29
N ALA A 6 2.44 28.82 -0.84
CA ALA A 6 2.13 28.24 -2.14
C ALA A 6 2.59 26.77 -2.23
N VAL A 7 3.83 26.48 -1.80
CA VAL A 7 4.38 25.10 -1.77
C VAL A 7 3.55 24.18 -0.87
N HIS A 8 3.05 24.70 0.26
CA HIS A 8 2.17 23.93 1.15
C HIS A 8 0.83 23.59 0.47
N GLN A 9 0.18 24.57 -0.18
CA GLN A 9 -1.09 24.36 -0.89
C GLN A 9 -0.96 23.39 -2.07
N GLU A 10 0.13 23.48 -2.84
CA GLU A 10 0.42 22.56 -3.95
C GLU A 10 0.57 21.12 -3.45
N PHE A 11 1.26 20.94 -2.32
CA PHE A 11 1.41 19.62 -1.72
C PHE A 11 0.10 19.06 -1.15
N GLU A 12 -0.72 19.88 -0.50
CA GLU A 12 -2.04 19.46 -0.04
C GLU A 12 -2.94 19.02 -1.21
N ALA A 13 -2.90 19.74 -2.33
CA ALA A 13 -3.63 19.36 -3.54
C ALA A 13 -3.15 18.01 -4.08
N LEU A 14 -1.83 17.80 -4.15
CA LEU A 14 -1.22 16.54 -4.56
C LEU A 14 -1.62 15.37 -3.63
N LEU A 15 -1.58 15.58 -2.31
CA LEU A 15 -2.03 14.57 -1.35
C LEU A 15 -3.50 14.24 -1.53
N ARG A 16 -4.35 15.25 -1.73
CA ARG A 16 -5.79 15.06 -1.93
C ARG A 16 -6.08 14.28 -3.22
N GLU A 17 -5.37 14.59 -4.29
CA GLU A 17 -5.47 13.89 -5.57
C GLU A 17 -5.08 12.41 -5.46
N HIS A 18 -4.10 12.10 -4.60
CA HIS A 18 -3.56 10.74 -4.47
C HIS A 18 -3.92 10.03 -3.17
N ALA A 19 -4.84 10.60 -2.38
CA ALA A 19 -5.26 10.06 -1.08
C ALA A 19 -5.80 8.63 -1.19
N GLY A 20 -6.58 8.34 -2.24
CA GLY A 20 -7.11 6.99 -2.47
C GLY A 20 -6.01 5.95 -2.71
N LEU A 21 -4.98 6.30 -3.49
CA LEU A 21 -3.82 5.43 -3.74
C LEU A 21 -3.02 5.20 -2.45
N LEU A 22 -2.70 6.27 -1.72
CA LEU A 22 -1.97 6.19 -0.46
C LEU A 22 -2.73 5.34 0.57
N SER A 23 -4.03 5.55 0.72
CA SER A 23 -4.90 4.79 1.63
C SER A 23 -4.88 3.28 1.32
N ARG A 24 -5.00 2.91 0.04
CA ARG A 24 -4.97 1.49 -0.37
C ARG A 24 -3.59 0.86 -0.21
N ILE A 25 -2.51 1.61 -0.46
CA ILE A 25 -1.15 1.15 -0.15
C ILE A 25 -0.99 0.94 1.35
N ALA A 26 -1.36 1.91 2.19
CA ALA A 26 -1.26 1.79 3.65
C ALA A 26 -2.08 0.61 4.19
N ALA A 27 -3.30 0.40 3.69
CA ALA A 27 -4.14 -0.74 4.05
C ALA A 27 -3.53 -2.10 3.66
N SER A 28 -2.64 -2.14 2.66
CA SER A 28 -1.89 -3.36 2.34
C SER A 28 -0.77 -3.66 3.35
N TYR A 29 -0.39 -2.71 4.20
CA TYR A 29 0.63 -2.88 5.23
C TYR A 29 0.07 -2.98 6.65
N GLU A 30 -0.98 -2.23 6.96
CA GLU A 30 -1.55 -2.12 8.30
C GLU A 30 -3.06 -2.41 8.32
N ALA A 31 -3.47 -3.30 9.22
CA ALA A 31 -4.87 -3.70 9.40
C ALA A 31 -5.59 -2.78 10.38
N ASP A 32 -4.92 -2.36 11.46
CA ASP A 32 -5.45 -1.47 12.49
C ASP A 32 -5.73 -0.08 11.89
N PRO A 33 -6.97 0.43 11.93
CA PRO A 33 -7.29 1.74 11.37
C PRO A 33 -6.47 2.90 11.96
N ALA A 34 -6.19 2.90 13.27
CA ALA A 34 -5.46 3.96 13.93
C ALA A 34 -3.98 3.94 13.53
N LEU A 35 -3.34 2.76 13.56
CA LEU A 35 -1.95 2.62 13.09
C LEU A 35 -1.82 2.89 11.59
N ARG A 36 -2.87 2.61 10.81
CA ARG A 36 -2.90 2.91 9.38
C ARG A 36 -2.95 4.41 9.12
N ASP A 37 -3.69 5.16 9.94
CA ASP A 37 -3.73 6.62 9.85
C ASP A 37 -2.36 7.23 10.21
N ASP A 38 -1.67 6.68 11.22
CA ASP A 38 -0.29 7.06 11.54
C ASP A 38 0.67 6.74 10.37
N LEU A 39 0.54 5.55 9.77
CA LEU A 39 1.32 5.16 8.61
C LEU A 39 1.07 6.07 7.39
N LEU A 40 -0.16 6.55 7.21
CA LEU A 40 -0.49 7.51 6.16
C LEU A 40 0.18 8.87 6.38
N GLN A 41 0.22 9.35 7.62
CA GLN A 41 0.94 10.58 7.96
C GLN A 41 2.43 10.42 7.71
N ASP A 42 3.00 9.27 8.08
CA ASP A 42 4.39 8.93 7.81
C ASP A 42 4.71 8.87 6.30
N MET A 43 3.82 8.31 5.49
CA MET A 43 3.94 8.30 4.03
C MET A 43 3.88 9.71 3.47
N ALA A 44 2.95 10.54 3.93
CA ALA A 44 2.83 11.94 3.53
C ALA A 44 4.11 12.73 3.89
N PHE A 45 4.63 12.56 5.10
CA PHE A 45 5.87 13.20 5.52
C PHE A 45 7.09 12.73 4.71
N ALA A 46 7.19 11.42 4.44
CA ALA A 46 8.22 10.88 3.57
C ALA A 46 8.13 11.46 2.15
N LEU A 47 6.90 11.60 1.62
CA LEU A 47 6.66 12.18 0.32
C LEU A 47 7.02 13.67 0.27
N TRP A 48 6.64 14.45 1.27
CA TRP A 48 7.03 15.87 1.39
C TRP A 48 8.54 16.05 1.29
N ARG A 49 9.31 15.21 2.01
CA ARG A 49 10.78 15.27 1.97
C ARG A 49 11.37 14.80 0.64
N ALA A 50 10.73 13.84 -0.02
CA ALA A 50 11.23 13.27 -1.27
C ALA A 50 10.85 14.10 -2.49
N LEU A 51 9.71 14.80 -2.47
CA LEU A 51 9.15 15.51 -3.63
C LEU A 51 10.12 16.50 -4.29
N PRO A 52 10.95 17.29 -3.56
CA PRO A 52 11.94 18.18 -4.18
C PRO A 52 13.01 17.46 -5.01
N THR A 53 13.18 16.15 -4.81
CA THR A 53 14.13 15.31 -5.56
C THR A 53 13.54 14.73 -6.84
N TRP A 54 12.21 14.80 -7.02
CA TRP A 54 11.56 14.30 -8.22
C TRP A 54 11.89 15.21 -9.41
N ARG A 55 12.49 14.63 -10.46
CA ARG A 55 12.96 15.34 -11.66
C ARG A 55 12.02 15.23 -12.86
N GLY A 56 10.86 14.60 -12.71
CA GLY A 56 9.92 14.37 -13.81
C GLY A 56 10.30 13.20 -14.75
N GLU A 57 11.31 12.41 -14.40
CA GLU A 57 11.78 11.26 -15.20
C GLU A 57 10.79 10.09 -15.19
N ALA A 58 9.99 9.98 -14.13
CA ALA A 58 8.93 8.99 -13.97
C ALA A 58 7.58 9.70 -13.74
N PRO A 59 6.43 9.12 -14.13
CA PRO A 59 5.13 9.66 -13.78
C PRO A 59 5.01 9.93 -12.27
N LEU A 60 4.45 11.07 -11.89
CA LEU A 60 4.35 11.49 -10.48
C LEU A 60 3.69 10.41 -9.61
N ARG A 61 2.65 9.76 -10.13
CA ARG A 61 1.95 8.65 -9.49
C ARG A 61 2.88 7.48 -9.14
N ALA A 62 3.81 7.13 -10.02
CA ALA A 62 4.79 6.07 -9.79
C ALA A 62 5.81 6.47 -8.73
N PHE A 63 6.27 7.72 -8.75
CA PHE A 63 7.12 8.27 -7.70
C PHE A 63 6.46 8.21 -6.32
N ILE A 64 5.20 8.62 -6.22
CA ILE A 64 4.42 8.57 -4.97
C ILE A 64 4.26 7.14 -4.47
N ALA A 65 3.86 6.22 -5.36
CA ALA A 65 3.67 4.83 -5.00
C ALA A 65 4.98 4.19 -4.51
N ARG A 66 6.12 4.52 -5.13
CA ARG A 66 7.45 4.09 -4.68
C ARG A 66 7.76 4.56 -3.26
N VAL A 67 7.58 5.85 -2.97
CA VAL A 67 7.84 6.41 -1.64
C VAL A 67 6.92 5.77 -0.59
N ALA A 68 5.63 5.62 -0.90
CA ALA A 68 4.66 4.98 -0.01
C ALA A 68 5.03 3.52 0.29
N HIS A 69 5.33 2.72 -0.74
CA HIS A 69 5.73 1.32 -0.56
C HIS A 69 7.04 1.16 0.23
N ASN A 70 8.00 2.07 0.07
CA ASN A 70 9.22 2.06 0.86
C ASN A 70 8.94 2.32 2.35
N ARG A 71 8.03 3.27 2.65
CA ARG A 71 7.63 3.54 4.03
C ARG A 71 6.85 2.36 4.62
N GLY A 72 5.88 1.82 3.90
CA GLY A 72 5.11 0.64 4.32
C GLY A 72 5.98 -0.61 4.54
N ALA A 73 6.99 -0.84 3.70
CA ALA A 73 7.94 -1.93 3.92
C ALA A 73 8.74 -1.75 5.22
N THR A 74 9.14 -0.51 5.52
CA THR A 74 9.88 -0.19 6.76
C THR A 74 8.99 -0.36 7.99
N HIS A 75 7.72 0.01 7.92
CA HIS A 75 6.71 -0.19 8.98
C HIS A 75 6.67 -1.65 9.43
N VAL A 76 6.42 -2.57 8.50
CA VAL A 76 6.29 -4.00 8.80
C VAL A 76 7.63 -4.63 9.24
N ILE A 77 8.76 -4.21 8.67
CA ILE A 77 10.09 -4.71 9.10
C ILE A 77 10.42 -4.23 10.53
N GLY A 78 9.99 -3.02 10.90
CA GLY A 78 10.15 -2.47 12.24
C GLY A 78 9.32 -3.22 13.28
N GLU A 79 8.08 -3.58 12.95
CA GLU A 79 7.20 -4.36 13.83
C GLU A 79 7.71 -5.78 14.10
N VAL A 80 8.27 -6.46 13.09
CA VAL A 80 8.88 -7.78 13.24
C VAL A 80 10.07 -7.76 14.22
N ARG A 81 10.68 -6.60 14.47
CA ARG A 81 11.79 -6.41 15.41
C ARG A 81 11.35 -5.96 16.81
N ARG A 82 10.06 -5.70 17.03
CA ARG A 82 9.53 -5.29 18.34
C ARG A 82 9.41 -6.52 19.25
N PRO A 83 9.83 -6.46 20.53
CA PRO A 83 9.76 -7.61 21.43
C PRO A 83 8.30 -8.10 21.59
N PRO A 84 8.06 -9.42 21.78
CA PRO A 84 6.72 -10.02 21.71
C PRO A 84 5.68 -9.55 22.74
N GLY A 85 5.97 -8.55 23.57
CA GLY A 85 5.06 -8.03 24.60
C GLY A 85 4.16 -6.88 24.15
N GLU A 86 4.36 -6.31 22.96
CA GLU A 86 3.57 -5.19 22.41
C GLU A 86 2.97 -5.50 21.03
N SER A 87 3.05 -6.74 20.56
CA SER A 87 2.33 -7.15 19.36
C SER A 87 0.86 -7.28 19.73
N LEU A 88 0.06 -6.28 19.34
CA LEU A 88 -1.40 -6.40 19.31
C LEU A 88 -1.77 -7.37 18.17
N SER A 89 -1.42 -8.65 18.33
CA SER A 89 -2.01 -9.75 17.56
C SER A 89 -3.43 -9.95 18.09
N GLY A 90 -4.28 -8.96 17.86
CA GLY A 90 -5.70 -9.10 17.99
C GLY A 90 -6.24 -9.69 16.71
N ASP A 91 -7.03 -10.73 16.87
CA ASP A 91 -7.85 -11.35 15.85
C ASP A 91 -8.96 -10.35 15.47
N TRP A 92 -8.62 -9.31 14.70
CA TRP A 92 -9.54 -8.21 14.40
C TRP A 92 -10.36 -8.53 13.15
N MET A 93 -11.35 -9.43 13.31
CA MET A 93 -12.51 -9.43 12.42
C MET A 93 -13.25 -8.10 12.58
N ALA A 94 -12.95 -7.13 11.72
CA ALA A 94 -13.69 -5.88 11.63
C ALA A 94 -15.13 -6.19 11.14
N SER A 95 -16.04 -6.29 12.11
CA SER A 95 -17.48 -6.31 11.89
C SER A 95 -17.93 -4.91 11.47
N CYS A 96 -18.54 -4.79 10.30
CA CYS A 96 -19.33 -3.63 9.89
C CYS A 96 -20.61 -4.15 9.24
N ALA A 97 -21.76 -3.83 9.86
CA ALA A 97 -23.07 -4.36 9.50
C ALA A 97 -23.87 -3.42 8.56
N GLY A 98 -24.37 -4.01 7.45
CA GLY A 98 -25.56 -3.62 6.65
C GLY A 98 -25.37 -2.71 5.42
N PRO A 99 -26.18 -2.79 4.32
CA PRO A 99 -27.26 -3.72 3.96
C PRO A 99 -26.83 -4.79 2.91
N GLU A 100 -27.61 -5.86 2.79
CA GLU A 100 -27.22 -7.24 2.40
C GLU A 100 -26.48 -7.44 1.06
N GLY A 101 -26.49 -6.49 0.11
CA GLY A 101 -25.64 -6.55 -1.11
C GLY A 101 -24.25 -5.93 -0.95
N HIS A 102 -24.12 -4.91 -0.08
CA HIS A 102 -22.84 -4.26 0.21
C HIS A 102 -22.01 -5.07 1.21
N ALA A 103 -22.67 -5.85 2.08
CA ALA A 103 -22.00 -6.67 3.08
C ALA A 103 -21.11 -7.75 2.45
N GLU A 104 -21.58 -8.43 1.39
CA GLU A 104 -20.80 -9.47 0.72
C GLU A 104 -19.58 -8.91 -0.01
N GLN A 105 -19.76 -7.78 -0.73
CA GLN A 105 -18.67 -7.14 -1.45
C GLN A 105 -17.61 -6.59 -0.48
N GLU A 106 -18.03 -5.97 0.61
CA GLU A 106 -17.11 -5.47 1.63
C GLU A 106 -16.39 -6.61 2.33
N GLN A 107 -17.11 -7.68 2.68
CA GLN A 107 -16.50 -8.88 3.26
C GLN A 107 -15.46 -9.51 2.32
N ARG A 108 -15.73 -9.56 1.01
CA ARG A 108 -14.76 -10.03 0.01
C ARG A 108 -13.54 -9.10 -0.07
N ARG A 109 -13.75 -7.79 0.01
CA ARG A 109 -12.68 -6.78 0.00
C ARG A 109 -11.78 -6.92 1.23
N VAL A 110 -12.36 -7.09 2.41
CA VAL A 110 -11.64 -7.33 3.67
C VAL A 110 -10.81 -8.60 3.57
N ARG A 111 -11.40 -9.73 3.15
CA ARG A 111 -10.66 -10.99 2.97
C ARG A 111 -9.50 -10.87 2.00
N LEU A 112 -9.69 -10.17 0.88
CA LEU A 112 -8.61 -9.92 -0.09
C LEU A 112 -7.47 -9.09 0.53
N GLN A 113 -7.81 -8.03 1.26
CA GLN A 113 -6.81 -7.19 1.93
C GLN A 113 -6.03 -7.98 2.99
N ASP A 114 -6.70 -8.82 3.78
CA ASP A 114 -6.04 -9.73 4.72
C ASP A 114 -5.09 -10.69 4.01
N ALA A 115 -5.54 -11.28 2.90
CA ALA A 115 -4.71 -12.18 2.10
C ALA A 115 -3.48 -11.47 1.52
N VAL A 116 -3.63 -10.24 1.02
CA VAL A 116 -2.53 -9.41 0.51
C VAL A 116 -1.54 -9.04 1.63
N ARG A 117 -2.03 -8.71 2.82
CA ARG A 117 -1.18 -8.44 4.00
C ARG A 117 -0.33 -9.65 4.40
N ARG A 118 -0.83 -10.88 4.20
CA ARG A 118 -0.06 -12.10 4.50
C ARG A 118 1.04 -12.43 3.50
N LEU A 119 1.07 -11.75 2.35
CA LEU A 119 2.12 -11.96 1.35
C LEU A 119 3.47 -11.42 1.85
N PRO A 120 4.60 -12.04 1.43
CA PRO A 120 5.91 -11.42 1.52
C PRO A 120 5.90 -10.02 0.90
N VAL A 121 6.60 -9.06 1.52
CA VAL A 121 6.60 -7.64 1.11
C VAL A 121 6.85 -7.45 -0.38
N SER A 122 7.76 -8.22 -0.96
CA SER A 122 8.10 -8.13 -2.39
C SER A 122 6.96 -8.55 -3.33
N LEU A 123 6.13 -9.51 -2.93
CA LEU A 123 4.94 -9.96 -3.67
C LEU A 123 3.78 -8.99 -3.45
N ARG A 124 3.60 -8.55 -2.20
CA ARG A 124 2.62 -7.55 -1.80
C ARG A 124 2.75 -6.26 -2.59
N GLN A 125 3.96 -5.70 -2.70
CA GLN A 125 4.24 -4.50 -3.48
C GLN A 125 3.80 -4.65 -4.95
N ALA A 126 4.15 -5.77 -5.58
CA ALA A 126 3.79 -6.01 -6.97
C ALA A 126 2.27 -6.12 -7.16
N VAL A 127 1.58 -6.89 -6.31
CA VAL A 127 0.14 -7.09 -6.45
C VAL A 127 -0.66 -5.83 -6.11
N THR A 128 -0.25 -5.05 -5.10
CA THR A 128 -0.90 -3.78 -4.76
C THR A 128 -0.83 -2.83 -5.95
N LEU A 129 0.34 -2.64 -6.58
CA LEU A 129 0.46 -1.80 -7.77
C LEU A 129 -0.36 -2.32 -8.96
N ALA A 130 -0.40 -3.64 -9.18
CA ALA A 130 -1.22 -4.22 -10.24
C ALA A 130 -2.72 -3.97 -10.02
N LEU A 131 -3.20 -4.06 -8.78
CA LEU A 131 -4.59 -3.75 -8.41
C LEU A 131 -4.92 -2.26 -8.56
N GLU A 132 -3.92 -1.40 -8.39
CA GLU A 132 -4.02 0.02 -8.70
C GLU A 132 -3.95 0.31 -10.21
N GLY A 133 -3.80 -0.70 -11.07
CA GLY A 133 -3.81 -0.54 -12.53
C GLY A 133 -2.47 -0.11 -13.14
N PHE A 134 -1.36 -0.23 -12.41
CA PHE A 134 -0.03 -0.04 -13.00
C PHE A 134 0.28 -1.19 -13.97
N SER A 135 0.84 -0.84 -15.13
CA SER A 135 1.38 -1.80 -16.09
C SER A 135 2.63 -2.51 -15.54
N HIS A 136 3.02 -3.64 -16.15
CA HIS A 136 4.22 -4.36 -15.71
C HIS A 136 5.49 -3.50 -15.80
N ALA A 137 5.58 -2.63 -16.81
CA ALA A 137 6.70 -1.71 -17.00
C ALA A 137 6.72 -0.66 -15.88
N GLU A 138 5.58 -0.05 -15.56
CA GLU A 138 5.50 0.94 -14.47
C GLU A 138 5.76 0.30 -13.11
N ILE A 139 5.32 -0.96 -12.87
CA ILE A 139 5.65 -1.69 -11.64
C ILE A 139 7.16 -1.93 -11.54
N ALA A 140 7.78 -2.36 -12.63
CA ALA A 140 9.23 -2.60 -12.70
C ALA A 140 10.01 -1.33 -12.33
N GLU A 141 9.62 -0.20 -12.94
CA GLU A 141 10.22 1.10 -12.66
C GLU A 141 9.94 1.57 -11.23
N THR A 142 8.69 1.47 -10.77
CA THR A 142 8.28 1.89 -9.42
C THR A 142 9.09 1.14 -8.36
N LEU A 143 9.28 -0.17 -8.52
CA LEU A 143 9.96 -1.03 -7.55
C LEU A 143 11.48 -1.17 -7.78
N GLY A 144 12.02 -0.62 -8.87
CA GLY A 144 13.45 -0.76 -9.22
C GLY A 144 13.87 -2.19 -9.53
N ILE A 145 13.02 -2.96 -10.22
CA ILE A 145 13.26 -4.36 -10.59
C ILE A 145 13.07 -4.60 -12.08
N SER A 146 13.50 -5.75 -12.60
CA SER A 146 13.28 -6.10 -14.01
C SER A 146 11.81 -6.46 -14.30
N ALA A 147 11.35 -6.21 -15.53
CA ALA A 147 10.01 -6.61 -15.98
C ALA A 147 9.75 -8.13 -15.84
N ASN A 148 10.78 -8.95 -16.08
CA ASN A 148 10.69 -10.40 -15.84
C ASN A 148 10.43 -10.72 -14.36
N SER A 149 11.11 -10.02 -13.43
CA SER A 149 10.88 -10.16 -11.99
C SER A 149 9.45 -9.77 -11.60
N VAL A 150 8.86 -8.74 -12.23
CA VAL A 150 7.44 -8.38 -12.01
C VAL A 150 6.52 -9.54 -12.35
N GLY A 151 6.65 -10.13 -13.54
CA GLY A 151 5.81 -11.26 -13.96
C GLY A 151 5.90 -12.44 -13.01
N VAL A 152 7.12 -12.81 -12.59
CA VAL A 152 7.35 -13.88 -11.61
C VAL A 152 6.70 -13.56 -10.27
N ARG A 153 6.83 -12.32 -9.77
CA ARG A 153 6.23 -11.91 -8.49
C ARG A 153 4.71 -11.93 -8.55
N LEU A 154 4.11 -11.41 -9.61
CA LEU A 154 2.65 -11.40 -9.78
C LEU A 154 2.09 -12.83 -9.90
N HIS A 155 2.77 -13.70 -10.64
CA HIS A 155 2.38 -15.10 -10.72
C HIS A 155 2.40 -15.79 -9.35
N ARG A 156 3.49 -15.62 -8.59
CA ARG A 156 3.62 -16.17 -7.23
C ARG A 156 2.61 -15.56 -6.25
N ALA A 157 2.36 -14.25 -6.35
CA ALA A 157 1.36 -13.57 -5.54
C ALA A 157 -0.03 -14.14 -5.80
N LYS A 158 -0.42 -14.31 -7.07
CA LYS A 158 -1.70 -14.90 -7.45
C LYS A 158 -1.85 -16.33 -6.92
N ALA A 159 -0.83 -17.17 -7.06
CA ALA A 159 -0.85 -18.53 -6.52
C ALA A 159 -1.03 -18.54 -4.99
N ALA A 160 -0.29 -17.69 -4.26
CA ALA A 160 -0.42 -17.58 -2.82
C ALA A 160 -1.81 -17.05 -2.38
N LEU A 161 -2.37 -16.08 -3.11
CA LEU A 161 -3.71 -15.56 -2.82
C LEU A 161 -4.80 -16.62 -3.02
N HIS A 162 -4.72 -17.45 -4.08
CA HIS A 162 -5.63 -18.58 -4.27
C HIS A 162 -5.60 -19.54 -3.07
N THR A 163 -4.40 -19.90 -2.59
CA THR A 163 -4.25 -20.77 -1.41
C THR A 163 -4.86 -20.12 -0.16
N VAL A 164 -4.61 -18.83 0.07
CA VAL A 164 -5.06 -18.13 1.29
C VAL A 164 -6.57 -17.90 1.30
N LEU A 165 -7.17 -17.63 0.14
CA LEU A 165 -8.61 -17.39 0.00
C LEU A 165 -9.43 -18.68 -0.07
N GLY A 166 -8.78 -19.85 -0.10
CA GLY A 166 -9.46 -21.14 -0.23
C GLY A 166 -10.09 -21.36 -1.60
N GLU A 167 -9.64 -20.64 -2.62
CA GLU A 167 -10.14 -20.74 -4.00
C GLU A 167 -9.41 -21.87 -4.78
N GLY A 168 -9.23 -23.03 -4.15
CA GLY A 168 -8.77 -24.27 -4.79
C GLY A 168 -9.11 -25.47 -3.90
N ALA A 169 -9.79 -26.52 -4.36
CA ALA A 169 -10.05 -26.99 -5.72
C ALA A 169 -11.48 -26.73 -6.25
#